data_AF-A0A2D5K5U4-F1
#
_entry.id   AF-A0A2D5K5U4-F1
#
_cell.length_a   1.000
_cell.length_b   1.000
_cell.length_c   1.000
_cell.angle_alpha   90.00
_cell.angle_beta   90.00
_cell.angle_gamma   90.00
#
_symmetry.space_group_name_H-M   'P 1'
#
loop_
_entity.id
_entity.type
_entity.pdbx_description
1 polymer ?
#
loop_
_entity_poly.entity_id
_entity_poly.type
_entity_poly.pdbx_seq_one_letter_code
_entity_poly.pdbx_strand_id
1 'polypeptide(L)' 'YNYKYVLNQKGILIKNALSGSHALTENDYLVLVYYRNIGAQYDALVGIGTTNSFELQN' A
#
# COMPACT_ATOMS: atom_id res chain seq x y z
N TYR A 1 15.06 -7.55 -13.20
CA TYR A 1 14.31 -6.33 -12.83
C TYR A 1 12.83 -6.69 -12.71
N ASN A 2 12.15 -6.18 -11.67
CA ASN A 2 10.72 -6.42 -11.46
C ASN A 2 9.92 -5.30 -12.13
N TYR A 3 8.89 -5.66 -12.90
CA TYR A 3 8.05 -4.71 -13.64
C TYR A 3 6.59 -5.19 -13.64
N LYS A 4 5.62 -4.27 -13.67
CA LYS A 4 4.18 -4.56 -13.72
C LYS A 4 3.51 -3.66 -14.76
N TYR A 5 2.65 -4.24 -15.59
CA TYR A 5 1.82 -3.50 -16.55
C TYR A 5 0.53 -3.03 -15.89
N VAL A 6 0.19 -1.75 -16.08
CA VAL A 6 -1.01 -1.11 -15.56
C VAL A 6 -1.74 -0.38 -16.67
N LEU A 7 -3.08 -0.37 -16.63
CA LEU A 7 -3.88 0.36 -17.59
C LEU A 7 -4.15 1.78 -17.07
N ASN A 8 -3.94 2.80 -17.89
CA ASN A 8 -4.31 4.18 -17.57
C ASN A 8 -5.54 4.58 -18.38
N GLN A 9 -6.65 4.87 -17.71
CA GLN A 9 -7.84 5.44 -18.32
C GLN A 9 -8.08 6.83 -17.74
N LYS A 10 -7.78 7.87 -18.53
CA LYS A 10 -8.06 9.28 -18.18
C LYS A 10 -7.54 9.69 -16.79
N GLY A 11 -6.35 9.19 -16.41
CA GLY A 11 -5.72 9.48 -15.12
C GLY A 11 -6.01 8.47 -14.00
N ILE A 12 -6.93 7.53 -14.23
CA ILE A 12 -7.19 6.42 -13.30
C ILE A 12 -6.28 5.24 -13.68
N LEU A 13 -5.38 4.87 -12.76
CA LEU A 13 -4.50 3.71 -12.91
C LEU A 13 -5.21 2.45 -12.42
N ILE A 14 -5.63 1.60 -13.37
CA ILE A 14 -6.20 0.29 -13.09
C ILE A 14 -5.07 -0.73 -13.06
N LYS A 15 -4.51 -0.95 -11.86
CA LYS A 15 -3.29 -1.76 -11.65
C LYS A 15 -3.46 -3.25 -11.99
N ASN A 16 -4.68 -3.77 -11.92
CA ASN A 16 -4.95 -5.21 -12.03
C ASN A 16 -5.71 -5.58 -13.31
N ALA A 17 -5.87 -4.66 -14.26
CA ALA A 17 -6.61 -4.91 -15.50
C ALA A 17 -6.01 -6.04 -16.36
N LEU A 18 -4.69 -6.19 -16.33
CA LEU A 18 -3.96 -7.20 -17.11
C LEU A 18 -3.41 -8.35 -16.25
N SER A 19 -3.06 -8.06 -15.00
CA SER A 19 -2.37 -9.00 -14.09
C SER A 19 -3.32 -9.73 -13.13
N GLY A 20 -4.60 -9.36 -13.07
CA GLY A 20 -5.57 -9.95 -12.14
C GLY A 20 -5.32 -9.58 -10.67
N SER A 21 -6.09 -10.20 -9.79
CA SER A 21 -5.94 -10.08 -8.33
C SER A 21 -6.01 -11.49 -7.73
N HIS A 22 -4.90 -11.95 -7.15
CA HIS A 22 -4.78 -13.28 -6.58
C HIS A 22 -4.41 -13.17 -5.10
N ALA A 23 -5.16 -13.86 -4.23
CA ALA A 23 -4.95 -13.81 -2.77
C ALA A 23 -3.62 -14.47 -2.33
N LEU A 24 -3.04 -15.32 -3.18
CA LEU A 24 -1.78 -16.03 -2.93
C LEU A 24 -0.54 -15.24 -3.39
N THR A 25 -0.69 -14.04 -3.97
CA THR A 25 0.45 -13.23 -4.37
C THR A 25 1.10 -12.60 -3.14
N GLU A 26 2.43 -12.78 -3.02
CA GLU A 26 3.24 -12.10 -2.00
C GLU A 26 3.16 -10.58 -2.18
N ASN A 27 2.62 -9.88 -1.19
CA ASN A 27 2.59 -8.43 -1.14
C ASN A 27 3.14 -7.94 0.19
N ASP A 28 4.08 -7.00 0.12
CA ASP A 28 4.57 -6.28 1.29
C ASP A 28 3.73 -5.01 1.51
N TYR A 29 3.21 -4.86 2.71
CA TYR A 29 2.44 -3.70 3.15
C TYR A 29 3.26 -2.85 4.10
N LEU A 30 3.31 -1.55 3.82
CA LEU A 30 3.88 -0.54 4.70
C LEU A 30 2.75 0.27 5.34
N VAL A 31 2.66 0.21 6.66
CA VAL A 31 1.70 0.97 7.48
C VAL A 31 2.44 2.14 8.13
N LEU A 32 1.93 3.34 7.92
CA LEU A 32 2.49 4.57 8.49
C LEU A 32 1.44 5.19 9.42
N VAL A 33 1.79 5.31 10.71
CA VAL A 33 0.90 5.88 11.73
C VAL A 33 1.30 7.33 11.97
N TYR A 34 0.41 8.24 11.59
CA TYR A 34 0.58 9.67 11.80
C TYR A 34 -0.28 10.14 12.97
N TYR A 35 0.29 11.00 13.81
CA TYR A 35 -0.42 11.63 14.92
C TYR A 35 -0.23 13.14 14.86
N ARG A 36 -1.33 13.87 15.02
CA ARG A 36 -1.36 15.33 15.12
C ARG A 36 -1.96 15.72 16.45
N ASN A 37 -1.18 16.39 17.27
CA ASN A 37 -1.69 16.99 18.51
C ASN A 37 -2.49 18.26 18.20
N ILE A 38 -3.40 18.64 19.10
CA ILE A 38 -4.18 19.87 18.99
C ILE A 38 -3.19 21.07 19.04
N GLY A 39 -3.22 21.91 18.01
CA GLY A 39 -2.31 23.05 17.86
C GLY A 39 -0.98 22.74 17.16
N ALA A 40 -0.75 21.49 16.72
CA ALA A 40 0.44 21.14 15.95
C ALA A 40 0.36 21.64 14.49
N GLN A 41 1.49 22.08 13.97
CA GLN A 41 1.60 22.61 12.59
C GLN A 41 1.77 21.49 11.54
N TYR A 42 2.11 20.28 11.95
CA TYR A 42 2.35 19.15 11.06
C TYR A 42 1.90 17.81 11.67
N ASP A 43 1.69 16.82 10.80
CA ASP A 43 1.48 15.43 11.19
C ASP A 43 2.82 14.78 11.52
N ALA A 44 3.00 14.35 12.76
CA ALA A 44 4.19 13.60 13.14
C ALA A 44 4.00 12.13 12.76
N LEU A 45 5.00 11.52 12.11
CA LEU A 45 5.06 10.07 11.94
C LEU A 45 5.48 9.44 13.26
N VAL A 46 4.55 8.74 13.92
CA VAL A 46 4.75 8.16 15.26
C VAL A 46 4.92 6.63 15.24
N GLY A 47 4.70 5.99 14.10
CA GLY A 47 4.90 4.55 13.96
C GLY A 47 5.05 4.12 12.51
N ILE A 48 5.85 3.08 12.31
CA ILE A 48 6.07 2.41 11.02
C ILE A 48 5.93 0.91 11.25
N GLY A 49 5.08 0.26 10.47
CA GLY A 49 4.91 -1.19 10.48
C GLY A 49 5.05 -1.76 9.08
N THR A 50 5.76 -2.87 8.94
CA THR A 50 5.82 -3.64 7.69
C THR A 50 5.24 -5.01 7.95
N THR A 51 4.36 -5.49 7.06
CA THR A 51 3.81 -6.84 7.15
C THR A 51 3.66 -7.42 5.76
N ASN A 52 3.87 -8.72 5.64
CA ASN A 52 3.76 -9.45 4.38
C ASN A 52 2.43 -10.22 4.35
N SER A 53 1.81 -10.34 3.17
CA SER A 53 0.52 -11.04 3.00
C SER A 53 0.52 -12.49 3.48
N PHE A 54 1.67 -13.16 3.59
CA PHE A 54 1.78 -14.52 4.14
C PHE A 54 1.71 -14.56 5.68
N GLU A 55 2.02 -13.46 6.36
CA GLU A 55 1.97 -13.35 7.82
C GLU A 55 0.59 -12.90 8.33
N LEU A 56 -0.28 -12.42 7.44
CA LEU A 56 -1.67 -12.08 7.75
C LEU A 56 -2.48 -13.38 7.91
N GLN A 57 -2.61 -13.86 9.16
CA GLN A 57 -3.56 -14.93 9.49
C GLN A 57 -5.00 -14.44 9.31
N ASN A 58 -5.81 -15.30 8.70
CA ASN A 58 -7.24 -15.08 8.45
C ASN A 58 -8.07 -15.33 9.71
#